data_AF-A0A7W0BWV4-F1
#
_entry.id   AF-A0A7W0BWV4-F1
#
_cell.length_a   1.000
_cell.length_b   1.000
_cell.length_c   1.000
_cell.angle_alpha   90.00
_cell.angle_beta   90.00
_cell.angle_gamma   90.00
#
_symmetry.space_group_name_H-M   'P 1'
#
loop_
_entity.id
_entity.type
_entity.pdbx_description
1 polymer ?
#
loop_
_entity_poly.entity_id
_entity_poly.type
_entity_poly.pdbx_seq_one_letter_code
_entity_poly.pdbx_strand_id
1 'polypeptide(L)'
;MKRLFIRLFVLTFAFALTISVNVHAEEKAKNVDLVTSARSAVLIERDTGTILYEKNAHEKLPPASMTKIMTMLLIMEAIDKGELTFNEKVRTSEYAASMGGSQIFLEPGEEMTVDELLRGIAIGSGNDASVAMAERIAGSEEAFVDMMNKKAKELGLKDTSFKNATGLPAQGHYSTAYDMAMMARELLKYDKITKYTGKYEDYLRENTDKKFWLVNTNRLVKFYPGVDGLKTGFTNEAKYCLTATAKKDGMRVIAVIFGAPTSKERNAQITKMLDYAFSQYKTHPVYKRNAVITNVKVSKGKRKEVELVTAEPISVLTKKGASVDQIKKIIKVKENVKAPIRRGDELGTLILKQDGKELLKRPLVAKENVAEASWWDLFKRTLQSFTKSA
;
A
#
# COMPACT_ATOMS: atom_id res chain seq x y z
N MET A 1 -58.31 -20.21 -49.24
CA MET A 1 -57.38 -20.97 -48.36
C MET A 1 -55.90 -20.62 -48.57
N LYS A 2 -55.34 -20.55 -49.79
CA LYS A 2 -53.91 -20.24 -50.01
C LYS A 2 -53.42 -18.88 -49.49
N ARG A 3 -54.23 -17.81 -49.54
CA ARG A 3 -53.85 -16.47 -49.03
C ARG A 3 -53.86 -16.35 -47.50
N LEU A 4 -54.59 -17.21 -46.79
CA LEU A 4 -54.65 -17.21 -45.33
C LEU A 4 -53.42 -17.91 -44.74
N PHE A 5 -52.97 -19.00 -45.38
CA PHE A 5 -51.74 -19.71 -44.99
C PHE A 5 -50.48 -18.88 -45.17
N ILE A 6 -50.38 -18.09 -46.25
CA ILE A 6 -49.21 -17.22 -46.48
C ILE A 6 -49.14 -16.09 -45.45
N ARG A 7 -50.28 -15.51 -45.06
CA ARG A 7 -50.33 -14.48 -44.01
C ARG A 7 -50.00 -15.04 -42.63
N LEU A 8 -50.45 -16.26 -42.34
CA LEU A 8 -50.11 -16.93 -41.07
C LEU A 8 -48.61 -17.24 -41.01
N PHE A 9 -48.01 -17.70 -42.12
CA PHE A 9 -46.58 -18.04 -42.20
C PHE A 9 -45.67 -16.81 -42.10
N VAL A 10 -46.07 -15.68 -42.69
CA VAL A 10 -45.33 -14.41 -42.58
C VAL A 10 -45.43 -13.83 -41.17
N LEU A 11 -46.56 -14.00 -40.47
CA LEU A 11 -46.68 -13.59 -39.07
C LEU A 11 -45.83 -14.45 -38.12
N THR A 12 -45.75 -15.78 -38.31
CA THR A 12 -44.85 -16.63 -37.51
C THR A 12 -43.38 -16.35 -37.81
N PHE A 13 -43.03 -16.04 -39.05
CA PHE A 13 -41.64 -15.70 -39.40
C PHE A 13 -41.22 -14.31 -38.86
N ALA A 14 -42.14 -13.34 -38.83
CA ALA A 14 -41.90 -12.03 -38.23
C ALA A 14 -41.82 -12.07 -36.69
N PHE A 15 -42.55 -12.99 -36.04
CA PHE A 15 -42.47 -13.16 -34.58
C PHE A 15 -41.24 -13.95 -34.12
N ALA A 16 -40.66 -14.79 -34.99
CA ALA A 16 -39.42 -15.50 -34.69
C ALA A 16 -38.16 -14.61 -34.77
N LEU A 17 -38.24 -13.44 -35.41
CA LEU A 17 -37.13 -12.50 -35.60
C LEU A 17 -36.95 -11.47 -34.46
N THR A 18 -37.86 -11.42 -33.48
CA THR A 18 -37.82 -10.46 -32.36
C THR A 18 -37.39 -11.05 -31.03
N ILE A 19 -37.10 -12.35 -30.97
CA ILE A 19 -36.47 -12.95 -29.79
C ILE A 19 -34.96 -12.73 -29.91
N SER A 20 -34.54 -11.49 -29.66
CA SER A 20 -33.14 -11.19 -29.36
C SER A 20 -32.82 -11.85 -28.02
N VAL A 21 -32.33 -13.09 -28.06
CA VAL A 21 -31.73 -13.72 -26.90
C VAL A 21 -30.53 -12.86 -26.54
N ASN A 22 -30.68 -12.03 -25.50
CA ASN A 22 -29.55 -11.35 -24.88
C ASN A 22 -28.70 -12.44 -24.24
N VAL A 23 -27.83 -13.06 -25.05
CA VAL A 23 -26.77 -13.92 -24.58
C VAL A 23 -25.81 -13.04 -23.80
N HIS A 24 -26.11 -12.84 -22.51
CA HIS A 24 -25.09 -12.48 -21.55
C HIS A 24 -24.17 -13.69 -21.47
N ALA A 25 -23.16 -13.70 -22.33
CA ALA A 25 -21.99 -14.50 -22.10
C ALA A 25 -21.41 -14.01 -20.76
N GLU A 26 -21.82 -14.64 -19.68
CA GLU A 26 -21.04 -14.66 -18.45
C GLU A 26 -19.70 -15.25 -18.87
N GLU A 27 -18.74 -14.36 -19.13
CA GLU A 27 -17.34 -14.73 -19.31
C GLU A 27 -16.94 -15.37 -17.99
N LYS A 28 -17.16 -16.70 -17.87
CA LYS A 28 -16.57 -17.51 -16.82
C LYS A 28 -15.09 -17.21 -16.92
N ALA A 29 -14.61 -16.37 -16.00
CA ALA A 29 -13.22 -15.98 -15.94
C ALA A 29 -12.41 -17.28 -15.98
N LYS A 30 -11.74 -17.54 -17.11
CA LYS A 30 -10.76 -18.62 -17.15
C LYS A 30 -9.83 -18.34 -15.98
N ASN A 31 -9.77 -19.25 -15.01
CA ASN A 31 -8.81 -19.15 -13.92
C ASN A 31 -7.42 -19.17 -14.56
N VAL A 32 -6.85 -17.97 -14.77
CA VAL A 32 -5.51 -17.84 -15.31
C VAL A 32 -4.57 -18.27 -14.20
N ASP A 33 -3.96 -19.44 -14.35
CA ASP A 33 -2.97 -19.91 -13.39
C ASP A 33 -1.65 -19.16 -13.58
N LEU A 34 -1.52 -18.03 -12.89
CA LEU A 34 -0.33 -17.18 -12.92
C LEU A 34 0.81 -17.74 -12.06
N VAL A 35 0.48 -18.57 -11.05
CA VAL A 35 1.40 -18.99 -9.99
C VAL A 35 1.27 -20.49 -9.75
N THR A 36 2.12 -21.27 -10.43
CA THR A 36 2.09 -22.73 -10.38
C THR A 36 2.89 -23.31 -9.21
N SER A 37 4.12 -22.84 -8.98
CA SER A 37 5.07 -23.51 -8.07
C SER A 37 5.18 -22.89 -6.67
N ALA A 38 4.74 -21.65 -6.48
CA ALA A 38 4.74 -21.03 -5.15
C ALA A 38 3.55 -21.48 -4.29
N ARG A 39 3.74 -21.42 -2.96
CA ARG A 39 2.75 -21.84 -1.96
C ARG A 39 1.57 -20.89 -1.89
N SER A 40 1.87 -19.59 -1.82
CA SER A 40 0.85 -18.54 -1.83
C SER A 40 1.30 -17.32 -2.62
N ALA A 41 0.30 -16.55 -3.07
CA ALA A 41 0.50 -15.34 -3.83
C ALA A 41 -0.71 -14.39 -3.73
N VAL A 42 -0.45 -13.09 -3.91
CA VAL A 42 -1.50 -12.09 -4.15
C VAL A 42 -0.98 -11.00 -5.09
N LEU A 43 -1.85 -10.49 -5.95
CA LEU A 43 -1.62 -9.33 -6.79
C LEU A 43 -2.72 -8.31 -6.49
N ILE A 44 -2.34 -7.10 -6.12
CA ILE A 44 -3.29 -6.00 -5.89
C ILE A 44 -2.93 -4.78 -6.73
N GLU A 45 -3.92 -3.97 -7.05
CA GLU A 45 -3.69 -2.57 -7.40
C GLU A 45 -3.60 -1.72 -6.11
N ARG A 46 -2.59 -0.84 -6.05
CA ARG A 46 -2.16 -0.19 -4.80
C ARG A 46 -3.15 0.86 -4.30
N ASP A 47 -3.70 1.69 -5.20
CA ASP A 47 -4.53 2.84 -4.82
C ASP A 47 -5.95 2.39 -4.42
N THR A 48 -6.53 1.44 -5.14
CA THR A 48 -7.86 0.88 -4.89
C THR A 48 -7.84 -0.22 -3.84
N GLY A 49 -6.73 -0.97 -3.72
CA GLY A 49 -6.64 -2.18 -2.89
C GLY A 49 -7.36 -3.39 -3.50
N THR A 50 -7.82 -3.30 -4.75
CA THR A 50 -8.50 -4.41 -5.43
C THR A 50 -7.52 -5.56 -5.67
N ILE A 51 -7.92 -6.76 -5.25
CA ILE A 51 -7.22 -8.01 -5.57
C ILE A 51 -7.49 -8.36 -7.04
N LEU A 52 -6.41 -8.51 -7.81
CA LEU A 52 -6.44 -8.89 -9.23
C LEU A 52 -6.19 -10.38 -9.43
N TYR A 53 -5.47 -11.00 -8.49
CA TYR A 53 -5.20 -12.44 -8.44
C TYR A 53 -4.83 -12.83 -7.01
N GLU A 54 -5.24 -14.02 -6.59
CA GLU A 54 -4.83 -14.60 -5.31
C GLU A 54 -4.71 -16.13 -5.40
N LYS A 55 -3.78 -16.67 -4.61
CA LYS A 55 -3.59 -18.11 -4.37
C LYS A 55 -3.21 -18.27 -2.91
N ASN A 56 -4.04 -18.93 -2.11
CA ASN A 56 -3.79 -19.16 -0.67
C ASN A 56 -3.36 -17.88 0.07
N ALA A 57 -3.93 -16.72 -0.27
CA ALA A 57 -3.38 -15.42 0.13
C ALA A 57 -3.35 -15.19 1.64
N HIS A 58 -4.14 -15.94 2.41
CA HIS A 58 -4.21 -15.91 3.87
C HIS A 58 -3.48 -17.10 4.55
N GLU A 59 -2.74 -17.93 3.80
CA GLU A 59 -1.92 -18.99 4.39
C GLU A 59 -0.78 -18.38 5.22
N LYS A 60 -0.67 -18.79 6.49
CA LYS A 60 0.38 -18.35 7.42
C LYS A 60 1.70 -19.02 7.08
N LEU A 61 2.69 -18.21 6.72
CA LEU A 61 3.99 -18.66 6.26
C LEU A 61 5.11 -17.83 6.89
N PRO A 62 6.31 -18.40 7.07
CA PRO A 62 7.47 -17.65 7.53
C PRO A 62 7.84 -16.57 6.49
N PRO A 63 7.87 -15.28 6.84
CA PRO A 63 8.10 -14.19 5.90
C PRO A 63 9.57 -14.01 5.52
N ALA A 64 10.49 -14.61 6.27
CA ALA A 64 11.93 -14.34 6.16
C ALA A 64 12.20 -12.81 6.14
N SER A 65 13.21 -12.35 5.40
CA SER A 65 13.55 -10.93 5.26
C SER A 65 12.45 -10.02 4.69
N MET A 66 11.29 -10.53 4.23
CA MET A 66 10.15 -9.64 3.94
C MET A 66 9.62 -8.95 5.20
N THR A 67 9.93 -9.48 6.39
CA THR A 67 9.74 -8.82 7.70
C THR A 67 10.24 -7.37 7.70
N LYS A 68 11.36 -7.10 7.00
CA LYS A 68 11.97 -5.76 6.94
C LYS A 68 11.09 -4.73 6.24
N ILE A 69 10.00 -5.13 5.57
CA ILE A 69 8.97 -4.18 5.09
C ILE A 69 8.33 -3.45 6.29
N MET A 70 8.00 -4.16 7.37
CA MET A 70 7.48 -3.55 8.59
C MET A 70 8.56 -2.70 9.29
N THR A 71 9.81 -3.18 9.32
CA THR A 71 10.94 -2.41 9.87
C THR A 71 11.12 -1.08 9.12
N MET A 72 11.15 -1.10 7.79
CA MET A 72 11.21 0.11 6.96
C MET A 72 9.97 0.99 7.16
N LEU A 73 8.78 0.41 7.31
CA LEU A 73 7.56 1.18 7.59
C LEU A 73 7.66 1.99 8.88
N LEU A 74 8.10 1.37 9.98
CA LEU A 74 8.27 2.07 11.25
C LEU A 74 9.38 3.13 11.20
N ILE A 75 10.47 2.87 10.47
CA ILE A 75 11.52 3.88 10.24
C ILE A 75 10.94 5.08 9.48
N MET A 76 10.21 4.85 8.39
CA MET A 76 9.61 5.92 7.59
C MET A 76 8.53 6.69 8.37
N GLU A 77 7.77 6.02 9.24
CA GLU A 77 6.83 6.67 10.16
C GLU A 77 7.53 7.57 11.18
N ALA A 78 8.61 7.11 11.80
CA ALA A 78 9.38 7.91 12.75
C ALA A 78 9.95 9.17 12.07
N ILE A 79 10.40 9.04 10.82
CA ILE A 79 10.88 10.18 10.01
C ILE A 79 9.75 11.15 9.70
N ASP A 80 8.59 10.66 9.28
CA ASP A 80 7.43 11.51 8.93
C ASP A 80 6.87 12.28 10.14
N LYS A 81 6.95 11.68 11.33
CA LYS A 81 6.59 12.32 12.62
C LYS A 81 7.64 13.31 13.13
N GLY A 82 8.83 13.34 12.52
CA GLY A 82 9.94 14.17 12.99
C GLY A 82 10.66 13.63 14.23
N GLU A 83 10.42 12.37 14.60
CA GLU A 83 11.08 11.68 15.72
C GLU A 83 12.48 11.15 15.33
N LEU A 84 12.74 11.07 14.03
CA LEU A 84 13.98 10.59 13.43
C LEU A 84 14.31 11.44 12.20
N THR A 85 15.59 11.66 11.91
CA THR A 85 16.00 12.33 10.66
C THR A 85 16.95 11.46 9.85
N PHE A 86 16.96 11.63 8.52
CA PHE A 86 17.83 10.85 7.63
C PHE A 86 19.33 11.01 7.93
N ASN A 87 19.73 12.19 8.43
CA ASN A 87 21.14 12.51 8.72
C ASN A 87 21.54 12.17 10.16
N GLU A 88 20.59 11.72 10.98
CA GLU A 88 20.89 11.33 12.33
C GLU A 88 21.83 10.13 12.34
N LYS A 89 22.87 10.18 13.16
CA LYS A 89 23.79 9.07 13.35
C LYS A 89 23.23 8.10 14.39
N VAL A 90 23.24 6.82 14.04
CA VAL A 90 22.85 5.73 14.92
C VAL A 90 24.09 4.93 15.26
N ARG A 91 24.36 4.80 16.56
CA ARG A 91 25.47 4.03 17.10
C ARG A 91 25.07 2.57 17.21
N THR A 92 25.88 1.69 16.62
CA THR A 92 25.64 0.24 16.61
C THR A 92 25.96 -0.36 17.99
N SER A 93 25.05 -1.16 18.53
CA SER A 93 25.28 -1.94 19.76
C SER A 93 26.08 -3.22 19.49
N GLU A 94 26.59 -3.85 20.54
CA GLU A 94 27.18 -5.20 20.43
C GLU A 94 26.15 -6.22 19.93
N TYR A 95 24.88 -6.10 20.36
CA TYR A 95 23.82 -6.99 19.95
C TYR A 95 23.52 -6.87 18.44
N ALA A 96 23.35 -5.65 17.93
CA ALA A 96 23.16 -5.40 16.50
C ALA A 96 24.34 -5.89 15.67
N ALA A 97 25.58 -5.67 16.13
CA ALA A 97 26.78 -6.16 15.45
C ALA A 97 26.89 -7.70 15.46
N SER A 98 26.35 -8.37 16.49
CA SER A 98 26.39 -9.83 16.64
C SER A 98 25.43 -10.60 15.74
N MET A 99 24.54 -9.89 15.03
CA MET A 99 23.54 -10.53 14.17
C MET A 99 24.20 -11.43 13.13
N GLY A 100 23.55 -12.54 12.75
CA GLY A 100 23.97 -13.37 11.63
C GLY A 100 23.15 -13.11 10.36
N GLY A 101 23.39 -13.88 9.30
CA GLY A 101 22.64 -13.81 8.04
C GLY A 101 23.14 -12.70 7.10
N SER A 102 22.23 -12.02 6.39
CA SER A 102 22.62 -10.87 5.56
C SER A 102 22.99 -9.69 6.44
N GLN A 103 24.18 -9.12 6.23
CA GLN A 103 24.72 -8.05 7.07
C GLN A 103 25.43 -7.00 6.20
N ILE A 104 25.58 -5.80 6.75
CA ILE A 104 26.51 -4.80 6.25
C ILE A 104 27.81 -4.75 7.08
N PHE A 105 27.94 -5.69 8.02
CA PHE A 105 29.07 -5.88 8.94
C PHE A 105 29.34 -4.62 9.76
N LEU A 106 28.32 -4.16 10.50
CA LEU A 106 28.50 -3.09 11.47
C LEU A 106 29.39 -3.55 12.63
N GLU A 107 30.30 -2.68 13.07
CA GLU A 107 31.13 -2.92 14.27
C GLU A 107 30.48 -2.30 15.52
N PRO A 108 30.67 -2.88 16.73
CA PRO A 108 30.22 -2.25 17.96
C PRO A 108 30.75 -0.82 18.11
N GLY A 109 29.84 0.13 18.32
CA GLY A 109 30.16 1.55 18.43
C GLY A 109 30.31 2.28 17.11
N GLU A 110 30.27 1.60 15.96
CA GLU A 110 30.24 2.26 14.64
C GLU A 110 28.97 3.11 14.50
N GLU A 111 29.13 4.33 13.99
CA GLU A 111 28.02 5.24 13.71
C GLU A 111 27.77 5.35 12.21
N MET A 112 26.53 5.06 11.79
CA MET A 112 26.06 5.31 10.43
C MET A 112 24.82 6.18 10.46
N THR A 113 24.61 6.97 9.41
CA THR A 113 23.37 7.75 9.27
C THR A 113 22.16 6.84 9.07
N VAL A 114 20.97 7.32 9.46
CA VAL A 114 19.70 6.63 9.17
C VAL A 114 19.54 6.35 7.66
N ASP A 115 19.98 7.28 6.80
CA ASP A 115 19.99 7.08 5.35
C ASP A 115 20.87 5.89 4.92
N GLU A 116 22.08 5.77 5.48
CA GLU A 116 22.98 4.65 5.23
C GLU A 116 22.43 3.31 5.72
N LEU A 117 21.87 3.29 6.93
CA LEU A 117 21.24 2.10 7.48
C LEU A 117 20.02 1.68 6.66
N LEU A 118 19.18 2.63 6.21
CA LEU A 118 18.08 2.36 5.29
C LEU A 118 18.56 1.78 3.96
N ARG A 119 19.67 2.28 3.38
CA ARG A 119 20.30 1.65 2.20
C ARG A 119 20.73 0.20 2.50
N GLY A 120 21.37 -0.04 3.65
CA GLY A 120 21.77 -1.38 4.10
C GLY A 120 20.58 -2.33 4.25
N ILE A 121 19.47 -1.88 4.82
CA ILE A 121 18.24 -2.66 5.02
C ILE A 121 17.53 -2.93 3.69
N ALA A 122 17.33 -1.89 2.86
CA ALA A 122 16.54 -1.98 1.64
C ALA A 122 17.26 -2.75 0.53
N ILE A 123 18.56 -2.53 0.37
CA ILE A 123 19.37 -3.07 -0.74
C ILE A 123 20.07 -4.35 -0.28
N GLY A 124 20.91 -4.25 0.76
CA GLY A 124 21.71 -5.37 1.29
C GLY A 124 20.94 -6.33 2.19
N SER A 125 19.72 -5.99 2.59
CA SER A 125 18.93 -6.78 3.54
C SER A 125 19.60 -6.96 4.91
N GLY A 126 20.44 -6.02 5.33
CA GLY A 126 21.25 -6.08 6.56
C GLY A 126 20.41 -6.29 7.83
N ASN A 127 20.71 -7.36 8.56
CA ASN A 127 20.09 -7.72 9.83
C ASN A 127 20.61 -6.83 10.96
N ASP A 128 21.92 -6.64 11.02
CA ASP A 128 22.63 -5.71 11.88
C ASP A 128 22.05 -4.28 11.78
N ALA A 129 21.90 -3.76 10.56
CA ALA A 129 21.28 -2.46 10.34
C ALA A 129 19.80 -2.41 10.79
N SER A 130 19.06 -3.51 10.62
CA SER A 130 17.66 -3.58 11.06
C SER A 130 17.54 -3.53 12.58
N VAL A 131 18.42 -4.23 13.30
CA VAL A 131 18.44 -4.24 14.77
C VAL A 131 18.94 -2.91 15.31
N ALA A 132 20.00 -2.33 14.74
CA ALA A 132 20.47 -1.00 15.15
C ALA A 132 19.38 0.08 15.02
N MET A 133 18.62 0.06 13.92
CA MET A 133 17.47 0.94 13.75
C MET A 133 16.33 0.65 14.72
N ALA A 134 16.07 -0.62 15.02
CA ALA A 134 15.06 -1.04 15.98
C ALA A 134 15.38 -0.53 17.39
N GLU A 135 16.61 -0.74 17.85
CA GLU A 135 17.12 -0.25 19.14
C GLU A 135 17.07 1.28 19.20
N ARG A 136 17.45 1.97 18.12
CA ARG A 136 17.37 3.44 18.10
C ARG A 136 15.93 3.93 18.26
N ILE A 137 14.97 3.30 17.58
CA ILE A 137 13.57 3.78 17.56
C ILE A 137 12.85 3.44 18.86
N ALA A 138 13.06 2.23 19.40
CA ALA A 138 12.24 1.70 20.50
C ALA A 138 13.01 1.50 21.82
N GLY A 139 14.34 1.70 21.82
CA GLY A 139 15.22 1.43 22.96
C GLY A 139 15.76 -0.01 23.00
N SER A 140 15.01 -0.99 22.46
CA SER A 140 15.46 -2.38 22.30
C SER A 140 14.76 -3.05 21.10
N GLU A 141 15.27 -4.19 20.63
CA GLU A 141 14.58 -4.95 19.57
C GLU A 141 13.23 -5.50 20.04
N GLU A 142 13.10 -5.93 21.30
CA GLU A 142 11.84 -6.44 21.86
C GLU A 142 10.75 -5.36 21.85
N ALA A 143 11.09 -4.16 22.32
CA ALA A 143 10.17 -3.02 22.28
C ALA A 143 9.80 -2.65 20.83
N PHE A 144 10.73 -2.79 19.89
CA PHE A 144 10.45 -2.58 18.47
C PHE A 144 9.53 -3.67 17.91
N VAL A 145 9.69 -4.93 18.29
CA VAL A 145 8.79 -6.03 17.92
C VAL A 145 7.37 -5.79 18.44
N ASP A 146 7.22 -5.24 19.64
CA ASP A 146 5.92 -4.80 20.15
C ASP A 146 5.31 -3.70 19.29
N MET A 147 6.11 -2.72 18.84
CA MET A 147 5.67 -1.70 17.87
C MET A 147 5.27 -2.32 16.53
N MET A 148 6.01 -3.30 16.02
CA MET A 148 5.68 -4.01 14.77
C MET A 148 4.33 -4.72 14.88
N ASN A 149 4.09 -5.44 15.98
CA ASN A 149 2.84 -6.16 16.20
C ASN A 149 1.67 -5.20 16.49
N LYS A 150 1.92 -4.08 17.17
CA LYS A 150 0.92 -3.01 17.32
C LYS A 150 0.54 -2.42 15.97
N LYS A 151 1.53 -2.11 15.11
CA LYS A 151 1.29 -1.61 13.76
C LYS A 151 0.51 -2.62 12.91
N ALA A 152 0.84 -3.92 13.02
CA ALA A 152 0.08 -4.97 12.33
C ALA A 152 -1.40 -4.96 12.73
N LYS A 153 -1.71 -4.79 14.03
CA LYS A 153 -3.09 -4.65 14.51
C LYS A 153 -3.77 -3.37 14.01
N GLU A 154 -3.07 -2.23 14.01
CA GLU A 154 -3.57 -0.94 13.49
C GLU A 154 -3.93 -1.04 12.00
N LEU A 155 -3.15 -1.78 11.22
CA LEU A 155 -3.39 -2.04 9.80
C LEU A 155 -4.42 -3.15 9.54
N GLY A 156 -4.92 -3.81 10.60
CA GLY A 156 -5.89 -4.90 10.48
C GLY A 156 -5.31 -6.21 9.93
N LEU A 157 -4.01 -6.43 10.06
CA LEU A 157 -3.29 -7.64 9.60
C LEU A 157 -3.54 -8.78 10.60
N LYS A 158 -4.58 -9.58 10.33
CA LYS A 158 -5.07 -10.59 11.29
C LYS A 158 -4.17 -11.82 11.37
N ASP A 159 -3.35 -12.05 10.35
CA ASP A 159 -2.60 -13.28 10.17
C ASP A 159 -1.08 -13.02 10.13
N THR A 160 -0.64 -12.02 10.90
CA THR A 160 0.76 -11.62 11.02
C THR A 160 1.20 -11.54 12.49
N SER A 161 2.38 -12.09 12.79
CA SER A 161 3.04 -12.02 14.10
C SER A 161 4.54 -11.96 13.90
N PHE A 162 5.17 -10.91 14.43
CA PHE A 162 6.61 -10.70 14.39
C PHE A 162 7.26 -11.12 15.71
N LYS A 163 8.47 -11.67 15.62
CA LYS A 163 9.31 -12.07 16.76
C LYS A 163 10.69 -11.40 16.76
N ASN A 164 11.06 -10.74 15.67
CA ASN A 164 12.29 -9.97 15.51
C ASN A 164 12.11 -8.96 14.35
N ALA A 165 13.03 -7.99 14.23
CA ALA A 165 13.02 -6.96 13.21
C ALA A 165 13.61 -7.42 11.86
N THR A 166 14.17 -8.64 11.81
CA THR A 166 15.00 -9.10 10.69
C THR A 166 14.28 -10.13 9.80
N GLY A 167 13.40 -10.94 10.37
CA GLY A 167 12.83 -12.12 9.74
C GLY A 167 13.69 -13.38 9.85
N LEU A 168 14.64 -13.42 10.78
CA LEU A 168 15.30 -14.69 11.13
C LEU A 168 14.26 -15.69 11.68
N PRO A 169 14.42 -17.00 11.42
CA PRO A 169 13.48 -18.02 11.89
C PRO A 169 13.27 -17.94 13.41
N ALA A 170 12.01 -17.86 13.82
CA ALA A 170 11.61 -17.86 15.22
C ALA A 170 10.22 -18.46 15.35
N GLN A 171 9.97 -19.18 16.44
CA GLN A 171 8.67 -19.83 16.66
C GLN A 171 7.55 -18.78 16.75
N GLY A 172 6.50 -18.97 15.95
CA GLY A 172 5.38 -18.03 15.89
C GLY A 172 5.68 -16.72 15.13
N HIS A 173 6.75 -16.69 14.32
CA HIS A 173 7.03 -15.60 13.38
C HIS A 173 6.43 -15.93 12.00
N TYR A 174 5.32 -15.30 11.66
CA TYR A 174 4.59 -15.60 10.41
C TYR A 174 3.89 -14.36 9.84
N SER A 175 3.55 -14.43 8.56
CA SER A 175 2.69 -13.49 7.84
C SER A 175 1.95 -14.22 6.73
N THR A 176 1.13 -13.51 5.98
CA THR A 176 0.48 -14.01 4.76
C THR A 176 0.87 -13.17 3.54
N ALA A 177 0.56 -13.67 2.33
CA ALA A 177 0.75 -12.90 1.11
C ALA A 177 -0.14 -11.63 1.10
N TYR A 178 -1.39 -11.75 1.57
CA TYR A 178 -2.31 -10.63 1.71
C TYR A 178 -1.78 -9.56 2.67
N ASP A 179 -1.36 -9.96 3.87
CA ASP A 179 -0.88 -9.01 4.89
C ASP A 179 0.41 -8.31 4.43
N MET A 180 1.30 -9.02 3.73
CA MET A 180 2.49 -8.41 3.10
C MET A 180 2.14 -7.39 2.03
N ALA A 181 1.10 -7.63 1.22
CA ALA A 181 0.63 -6.66 0.25
C ALA A 181 0.03 -5.41 0.91
N MET A 182 -0.68 -5.58 2.03
CA MET A 182 -1.21 -4.45 2.80
C MET A 182 -0.09 -3.63 3.47
N MET A 183 0.93 -4.29 4.05
CA MET A 183 2.10 -3.61 4.58
C MET A 183 2.88 -2.85 3.52
N ALA A 184 3.10 -3.46 2.35
CA ALA A 184 3.75 -2.79 1.24
C ALA A 184 2.95 -1.59 0.74
N ARG A 185 1.61 -1.70 0.68
CA ARG A 185 0.72 -0.60 0.33
C ARG A 185 0.84 0.55 1.32
N GLU A 186 0.93 0.27 2.62
CA GLU A 186 1.16 1.30 3.65
C GLU A 186 2.55 1.96 3.50
N LEU A 187 3.61 1.16 3.36
CA LEU A 187 4.97 1.65 3.15
C LEU A 187 5.09 2.53 1.91
N LEU A 188 4.35 2.21 0.84
CA LEU A 188 4.35 2.98 -0.40
C LEU A 188 3.63 4.33 -0.34
N LYS A 189 3.10 4.73 0.83
CA LYS A 189 2.66 6.11 1.08
C LYS A 189 3.83 7.07 1.28
N TYR A 190 5.01 6.54 1.62
CA TYR A 190 6.24 7.28 1.82
C TYR A 190 7.05 7.29 0.52
N ASP A 191 6.81 8.29 -0.34
CA ASP A 191 7.38 8.37 -1.71
C ASP A 191 8.91 8.24 -1.78
N LYS A 192 9.64 8.49 -0.69
CA LYS A 192 11.09 8.33 -0.62
C LYS A 192 11.54 6.86 -0.58
N ILE A 193 10.70 5.91 -0.17
CA ILE A 193 11.13 4.52 0.03
C ILE A 193 11.62 3.85 -1.26
N THR A 194 11.00 4.17 -2.40
CA THR A 194 11.38 3.61 -3.70
C THR A 194 12.73 4.12 -4.20
N LYS A 195 13.26 5.21 -3.62
CA LYS A 195 14.65 5.65 -3.86
C LYS A 195 15.68 4.67 -3.28
N TYR A 196 15.29 3.88 -2.28
CA TYR A 196 16.15 2.84 -1.70
C TYR A 196 15.84 1.49 -2.34
N THR A 197 14.57 1.06 -2.32
CA THR A 197 14.17 -0.28 -2.80
C THR A 197 14.28 -0.44 -4.31
N GLY A 198 14.28 0.67 -5.07
CA GLY A 198 14.40 0.71 -6.52
C GLY A 198 15.83 0.90 -7.03
N LYS A 199 16.84 0.96 -6.16
CA LYS A 199 18.25 0.91 -6.59
C LYS A 199 18.69 -0.54 -6.77
N TYR A 200 19.39 -0.82 -7.87
CA TYR A 200 19.97 -2.15 -8.10
C TYR A 200 21.22 -2.39 -7.26
N GLU A 201 22.06 -1.39 -7.12
CA GLU A 201 23.30 -1.45 -6.35
C GLU A 201 23.62 -0.09 -5.75
N ASP A 202 24.42 -0.09 -4.69
CA ASP A 202 24.89 1.10 -3.99
C ASP A 202 26.17 0.77 -3.22
N TYR A 203 26.80 1.77 -2.60
CA TYR A 203 27.96 1.56 -1.74
C TYR A 203 27.74 2.20 -0.37
N LEU A 204 28.29 1.55 0.67
CA LEU A 204 28.47 2.13 1.99
C LEU A 204 29.95 2.36 2.22
N ARG A 205 30.27 3.31 3.12
CA ARG A 205 31.65 3.58 3.54
C ARG A 205 32.59 3.87 2.35
N GLU A 206 32.06 4.53 1.31
CA GLU A 206 32.69 4.63 -0.02
C GLU A 206 34.09 5.28 0.00
N ASN A 207 34.31 6.23 0.89
CA ASN A 207 35.57 6.97 1.02
C ASN A 207 36.48 6.41 2.13
N THR A 208 36.33 5.13 2.47
CA THR A 208 37.13 4.45 3.51
C THR A 208 37.72 3.15 2.97
N ASP A 209 38.69 2.60 3.70
CA ASP A 209 39.22 1.24 3.47
C ASP A 209 38.16 0.14 3.66
N LYS A 210 37.05 0.45 4.36
CA LYS A 210 35.91 -0.45 4.60
C LYS A 210 34.78 -0.31 3.56
N LYS A 211 35.07 0.20 2.35
CA LYS A 211 34.07 0.32 1.26
C LYS A 211 33.30 -0.98 1.08
N PHE A 212 31.98 -0.91 1.19
CA PHE A 212 31.11 -2.08 1.15
C PHE A 212 30.10 -1.96 0.00
N TRP A 213 30.07 -2.96 -0.88
CA TRP A 213 29.16 -2.98 -2.02
C TRP A 213 27.82 -3.61 -1.64
N LEU A 214 26.72 -2.88 -1.89
CA LEU A 214 25.37 -3.36 -1.73
C LEU A 214 24.80 -3.77 -3.09
N VAL A 215 24.23 -4.97 -3.16
CA VAL A 215 23.50 -5.45 -4.33
C VAL A 215 22.10 -5.82 -3.92
N ASN A 216 21.11 -5.26 -4.62
CA ASN A 216 19.71 -5.50 -4.33
C ASN A 216 19.37 -6.97 -4.63
N THR A 217 18.85 -7.64 -3.60
CA THR A 217 18.42 -9.03 -3.71
C THR A 217 17.22 -9.20 -4.66
N ASN A 218 16.44 -8.14 -4.89
CA ASN A 218 15.40 -8.09 -5.91
C ASN A 218 15.98 -7.71 -7.28
N ARG A 219 16.39 -8.74 -8.04
CA ARG A 219 16.92 -8.54 -9.40
C ARG A 219 15.92 -7.90 -10.37
N LEU A 220 14.61 -7.98 -10.14
CA LEU A 220 13.61 -7.40 -11.04
C LEU A 220 13.71 -5.89 -11.16
N VAL A 221 14.29 -5.20 -10.16
CA VAL A 221 14.58 -3.76 -10.22
C VAL A 221 15.45 -3.39 -11.44
N LYS A 222 16.33 -4.30 -11.88
CA LYS A 222 17.18 -4.10 -13.06
C LYS A 222 16.56 -4.63 -14.35
N PHE A 223 15.76 -5.70 -14.26
CA PHE A 223 15.36 -6.48 -15.43
C PHE A 223 13.88 -6.34 -15.83
N TYR A 224 13.05 -5.68 -15.02
CA TYR A 224 11.65 -5.43 -15.34
C TYR A 224 11.33 -3.93 -15.28
N PRO A 225 10.97 -3.29 -16.41
CA PRO A 225 10.65 -1.86 -16.44
C PRO A 225 9.52 -1.49 -15.47
N GLY A 226 9.77 -0.46 -14.65
CA GLY A 226 8.81 0.05 -13.69
C GLY A 226 8.82 -0.64 -12.33
N VAL A 227 9.58 -1.73 -12.12
CA VAL A 227 9.81 -2.29 -10.79
C VAL A 227 10.75 -1.40 -10.00
N ASP A 228 10.30 -0.95 -8.83
CA ASP A 228 11.06 -0.06 -7.92
C ASP A 228 11.02 -0.56 -6.46
N GLY A 229 10.76 -1.86 -6.25
CA GLY A 229 10.78 -2.49 -4.93
C GLY A 229 10.09 -3.85 -4.88
N LEU A 230 9.82 -4.41 -3.68
CA LEU A 230 10.21 -3.88 -2.37
C LEU A 230 11.25 -4.77 -1.69
N LYS A 231 10.93 -6.05 -1.45
CA LYS A 231 11.79 -6.89 -0.61
C LYS A 231 11.65 -8.38 -0.90
N THR A 232 12.79 -9.05 -1.09
CA THR A 232 12.88 -10.52 -1.09
C THR A 232 13.04 -11.08 0.33
N GLY A 233 12.65 -12.34 0.50
CA GLY A 233 12.95 -13.16 1.67
C GLY A 233 13.42 -14.56 1.25
N PHE A 234 14.35 -15.14 2.02
CA PHE A 234 14.75 -16.53 1.88
C PHE A 234 15.21 -17.10 3.22
N THR A 235 14.69 -18.29 3.55
CA THR A 235 15.25 -19.22 4.54
C THR A 235 14.97 -20.64 4.03
N ASN A 236 15.58 -21.66 4.65
CA ASN A 236 15.31 -23.05 4.30
C ASN A 236 13.82 -23.43 4.47
N GLU A 237 13.15 -22.83 5.46
CA GLU A 237 11.73 -23.01 5.76
C GLU A 237 10.83 -22.20 4.81
N ALA A 238 11.13 -20.91 4.60
CA ALA A 238 10.32 -20.01 3.78
C ALA A 238 10.46 -20.24 2.27
N LYS A 239 11.56 -20.85 1.84
CA LYS A 239 12.01 -20.87 0.43
C LYS A 239 12.07 -19.45 -0.14
N TYR A 240 11.90 -19.28 -1.45
CA TYR A 240 12.08 -17.99 -2.11
C TYR A 240 10.78 -17.17 -2.08
N CYS A 241 10.81 -16.05 -1.38
CA CYS A 241 9.69 -15.11 -1.28
C CYS A 241 10.06 -13.75 -1.88
N LEU A 242 9.05 -12.97 -2.30
CA LEU A 242 9.22 -11.59 -2.76
C LEU A 242 7.90 -10.84 -2.69
N THR A 243 7.96 -9.64 -2.11
CA THR A 243 6.97 -8.58 -2.30
C THR A 243 7.55 -7.56 -3.28
N ALA A 244 7.01 -7.52 -4.50
CA ALA A 244 7.40 -6.62 -5.56
C ALA A 244 6.36 -5.51 -5.76
N THR A 245 6.80 -4.35 -6.20
CA THR A 245 5.91 -3.32 -6.74
C THR A 245 6.43 -2.85 -8.08
N ALA A 246 5.50 -2.51 -8.97
CA ALA A 246 5.81 -1.89 -10.23
C ALA A 246 4.82 -0.78 -10.54
N LYS A 247 5.28 0.27 -11.21
CA LYS A 247 4.44 1.36 -11.71
C LYS A 247 4.60 1.51 -13.22
N LYS A 248 3.47 1.53 -13.94
CA LYS A 248 3.41 1.75 -15.38
C LYS A 248 2.15 2.55 -15.73
N ASP A 249 2.28 3.56 -16.58
CA ASP A 249 1.18 4.40 -17.06
C ASP A 249 0.27 4.96 -15.93
N GLY A 250 0.88 5.34 -14.81
CA GLY A 250 0.17 5.85 -13.63
C GLY A 250 -0.39 4.77 -12.69
N MET A 251 -0.58 3.54 -13.15
CA MET A 251 -1.04 2.40 -12.33
C MET A 251 0.13 1.83 -11.52
N ARG A 252 -0.06 1.63 -10.21
CA ARG A 252 0.88 0.88 -9.37
C ARG A 252 0.26 -0.41 -8.89
N VAL A 253 1.00 -1.50 -9.01
CA VAL A 253 0.60 -2.82 -8.50
C VAL A 253 1.60 -3.32 -7.48
N ILE A 254 1.13 -4.23 -6.62
CA ILE A 254 1.93 -4.94 -5.64
C ILE A 254 1.68 -6.44 -5.85
N ALA A 255 2.74 -7.19 -6.09
CA ALA A 255 2.71 -8.64 -6.28
C ALA A 255 3.52 -9.31 -5.17
N VAL A 256 2.93 -10.26 -4.47
CA VAL A 256 3.58 -11.00 -3.39
C VAL A 256 3.56 -12.48 -3.71
N ILE A 257 4.69 -13.15 -3.49
CA ILE A 257 4.85 -14.60 -3.56
C ILE A 257 5.58 -15.10 -2.32
N PHE A 258 5.11 -16.22 -1.77
CA PHE A 258 5.80 -17.01 -0.76
C PHE A 258 6.12 -18.42 -1.28
N GLY A 259 7.26 -18.97 -0.85
CA GLY A 259 7.47 -20.41 -0.95
C GLY A 259 7.80 -20.92 -2.35
N ALA A 260 8.34 -20.10 -3.25
CA ALA A 260 8.76 -20.60 -4.55
C ALA A 260 10.01 -21.50 -4.41
N PRO A 261 10.13 -22.61 -5.17
CA PRO A 261 11.26 -23.54 -5.12
C PRO A 261 12.61 -22.89 -5.43
N THR A 262 12.66 -21.99 -6.41
CA THR A 262 13.90 -21.33 -6.85
C THR A 262 13.70 -19.83 -7.05
N SER A 263 14.82 -19.08 -6.97
CA SER A 263 14.84 -17.64 -7.28
C SER A 263 14.35 -17.34 -8.70
N LYS A 264 14.66 -18.21 -9.67
CA LYS A 264 14.24 -18.08 -11.07
C LYS A 264 12.73 -18.21 -11.21
N GLU A 265 12.14 -19.23 -10.60
CA GLU A 265 10.68 -19.43 -10.62
C GLU A 265 9.93 -18.33 -9.89
N ARG A 266 10.46 -17.88 -8.75
CA ARG A 266 9.92 -16.74 -7.98
C ARG A 266 9.84 -15.49 -8.84
N ASN A 267 10.93 -15.15 -9.54
CA ASN A 267 10.97 -13.97 -10.41
C ASN A 267 10.04 -14.14 -11.62
N ALA A 268 10.03 -15.31 -12.26
CA ALA A 268 9.16 -15.58 -13.42
C ALA A 268 7.67 -15.47 -13.08
N GLN A 269 7.25 -15.96 -11.92
CA GLN A 269 5.85 -15.88 -11.48
C GLN A 269 5.45 -14.45 -11.11
N ILE A 270 6.32 -13.69 -10.43
CA ILE A 270 6.08 -12.25 -10.20
C ILE A 270 5.96 -11.50 -11.53
N THR A 271 6.88 -11.72 -12.47
CA THR A 271 6.80 -11.11 -13.82
C THR A 271 5.47 -11.40 -14.50
N LYS A 272 5.00 -12.66 -14.49
CA LYS A 272 3.68 -13.03 -15.03
C LYS A 272 2.53 -12.28 -14.36
N MET A 273 2.57 -12.12 -13.03
CA MET A 273 1.55 -11.35 -12.30
C MET A 273 1.55 -9.87 -12.69
N LEU A 274 2.74 -9.26 -12.81
CA LEU A 274 2.87 -7.87 -13.24
C LEU A 274 2.36 -7.67 -14.68
N ASP A 275 2.77 -8.55 -15.60
CA ASP A 275 2.34 -8.52 -17.00
C ASP A 275 0.82 -8.73 -17.15
N TYR A 276 0.26 -9.64 -16.37
CA TYR A 276 -1.19 -9.81 -16.28
C TYR A 276 -1.87 -8.52 -15.84
N ALA A 277 -1.38 -7.87 -14.77
CA ALA A 277 -1.96 -6.64 -14.27
C ALA A 277 -1.97 -5.54 -15.35
N PHE A 278 -0.82 -5.27 -15.96
CA PHE A 278 -0.66 -4.21 -16.94
C PHE A 278 -1.26 -4.52 -18.31
N SER A 279 -1.51 -5.80 -18.64
CA SER A 279 -2.20 -6.18 -19.88
C SER A 279 -3.72 -6.11 -19.73
N GLN A 280 -4.25 -6.46 -18.55
CA GLN A 280 -5.70 -6.57 -18.34
C GLN A 280 -6.33 -5.31 -17.77
N TYR A 281 -5.59 -4.49 -17.04
CA TYR A 281 -6.14 -3.38 -16.28
C TYR A 281 -5.48 -2.04 -16.60
N LYS A 282 -6.20 -0.96 -16.31
CA LYS A 282 -5.70 0.42 -16.27
C LYS A 282 -6.38 1.19 -15.15
N THR A 283 -5.67 2.17 -14.60
CA THR A 283 -6.23 3.11 -13.61
C THR A 283 -6.52 4.46 -14.26
N HIS A 284 -7.65 5.05 -13.89
CA HIS A 284 -8.03 6.40 -14.27
C HIS A 284 -7.91 7.31 -13.05
N PRO A 285 -6.95 8.25 -13.03
CA PRO A 285 -6.80 9.16 -11.91
C PRO A 285 -8.02 10.09 -11.85
N VAL A 286 -8.67 10.16 -10.69
CA VAL A 286 -9.85 11.01 -10.44
C VAL A 286 -9.46 12.22 -9.59
N TYR A 287 -8.74 11.99 -8.48
CA TYR A 287 -8.28 13.05 -7.59
C TYR A 287 -6.80 12.86 -7.25
N LYS A 288 -6.05 13.96 -7.24
CA LYS A 288 -4.69 13.99 -6.67
C LYS A 288 -4.77 13.97 -5.14
N ARG A 289 -3.64 13.69 -4.48
CA ARG A 289 -3.50 13.89 -3.03
C ARG A 289 -3.79 15.36 -2.66
N ASN A 290 -4.42 15.58 -1.51
CA ASN A 290 -4.82 16.90 -1.01
C ASN A 290 -5.79 17.67 -1.92
N ALA A 291 -6.50 16.99 -2.83
CA ALA A 291 -7.54 17.64 -3.63
C ALA A 291 -8.70 18.03 -2.72
N VAL A 292 -9.15 19.29 -2.78
CA VAL A 292 -10.32 19.78 -2.04
C VAL A 292 -11.59 19.18 -2.63
N ILE A 293 -12.39 18.54 -1.77
CA ILE A 293 -13.59 17.80 -2.18
C ILE A 293 -14.89 18.51 -1.76
N THR A 294 -14.93 19.03 -0.53
CA THR A 294 -16.06 19.76 0.06
C THR A 294 -15.61 20.48 1.32
N ASN A 295 -16.49 21.27 1.95
CA ASN A 295 -16.28 21.85 3.28
C ASN A 295 -17.22 21.20 4.32
N VAL A 296 -16.82 21.23 5.59
CA VAL A 296 -17.69 20.90 6.73
C VAL A 296 -17.76 22.05 7.71
N LYS A 297 -18.97 22.33 8.23
CA LYS A 297 -19.17 23.35 9.26
C LYS A 297 -18.56 22.89 10.59
N VAL A 298 -17.88 23.81 11.26
CA VAL A 298 -17.21 23.57 12.55
C VAL A 298 -17.89 24.38 13.63
N SER A 299 -18.47 23.68 14.59
CA SER A 299 -19.06 24.28 15.78
C SER A 299 -17.97 24.67 16.78
N LYS A 300 -18.15 25.84 17.42
CA LYS A 300 -17.22 26.42 18.39
C LYS A 300 -15.76 26.54 17.92
N GLY A 301 -15.52 26.54 16.61
CA GLY A 301 -14.18 26.70 16.04
C GLY A 301 -13.84 28.16 15.75
N LYS A 302 -12.55 28.50 15.84
CA LYS A 302 -12.02 29.81 15.41
C LYS A 302 -12.31 30.09 13.94
N ARG A 303 -12.40 29.04 13.11
CA ARG A 303 -13.00 29.05 11.77
C ARG A 303 -14.40 28.41 11.81
N LYS A 304 -15.31 28.88 10.94
CA LYS A 304 -16.69 28.37 10.85
C LYS A 304 -16.81 27.10 10.01
N GLU A 305 -15.81 26.82 9.19
CA GLU A 305 -15.73 25.66 8.32
C GLU A 305 -14.27 25.21 8.17
N VAL A 306 -14.08 23.96 7.74
CA VAL A 306 -12.78 23.42 7.33
C VAL A 306 -12.94 22.67 6.01
N GLU A 307 -11.97 22.84 5.13
CA GLU A 307 -11.91 22.12 3.86
C GLU A 307 -11.59 20.63 4.12
N LEU A 308 -12.35 19.76 3.46
CA LEU A 308 -12.10 18.33 3.44
C LEU A 308 -11.39 17.94 2.15
N VAL A 309 -10.24 17.30 2.31
CA VAL A 309 -9.36 16.89 1.22
C VAL A 309 -9.22 15.38 1.14
N THR A 310 -8.77 14.89 -0.02
CA THR A 310 -8.32 13.50 -0.17
C THR A 310 -6.98 13.29 0.55
N ALA A 311 -6.91 12.28 1.44
CA ALA A 311 -5.66 11.93 2.13
C ALA A 311 -4.60 11.30 1.18
N GLU A 312 -5.10 10.63 0.13
CA GLU A 312 -4.33 9.88 -0.86
C GLU A 312 -4.87 10.18 -2.27
N PRO A 313 -4.08 9.95 -3.35
CA PRO A 313 -4.62 9.97 -4.70
C PRO A 313 -5.76 8.94 -4.84
N ILE A 314 -6.78 9.29 -5.62
CA ILE A 314 -7.93 8.43 -5.87
C ILE A 314 -7.97 8.11 -7.35
N SER A 315 -7.88 6.82 -7.64
CA SER A 315 -7.90 6.26 -8.98
C SER A 315 -9.02 5.23 -9.07
N VAL A 316 -9.61 5.11 -10.26
CA VAL A 316 -10.60 4.06 -10.57
C VAL A 316 -9.93 3.01 -11.43
N LEU A 317 -9.97 1.77 -10.98
CA LEU A 317 -9.46 0.63 -11.73
C LEU A 317 -10.52 0.11 -12.69
N THR A 318 -10.18 -0.06 -13.97
CA THR A 318 -11.03 -0.75 -14.94
C THR A 318 -10.23 -1.82 -15.69
N LYS A 319 -10.93 -2.84 -16.20
CA LYS A 319 -10.35 -3.67 -17.26
C LYS A 319 -10.09 -2.80 -18.50
N LYS A 320 -9.05 -3.11 -19.27
CA LYS A 320 -8.82 -2.47 -20.57
C LYS A 320 -9.98 -2.80 -21.51
N GLY A 321 -10.44 -1.81 -22.27
CA GLY A 321 -11.64 -1.92 -23.11
C GLY A 321 -12.96 -1.62 -22.40
N ALA A 322 -13.02 -1.60 -21.06
CA ALA A 322 -14.20 -1.16 -20.34
C ALA A 322 -14.33 0.38 -20.36
N SER A 323 -15.56 0.88 -20.51
CA SER A 323 -15.88 2.30 -20.38
C SER A 323 -15.90 2.74 -18.91
N VAL A 324 -15.53 4.01 -18.68
CA VAL A 324 -15.54 4.69 -17.38
C VAL A 324 -16.69 5.70 -17.30
N ASP A 325 -17.65 5.63 -18.23
CA ASP A 325 -18.73 6.59 -18.29
C ASP A 325 -19.64 6.47 -17.04
N GLN A 326 -20.22 7.59 -16.63
CA GLN A 326 -21.24 7.68 -15.58
C GLN A 326 -20.80 7.39 -14.13
N ILE A 327 -19.56 7.70 -13.76
CA ILE A 327 -19.16 7.67 -12.34
C ILE A 327 -19.91 8.75 -11.54
N LYS A 328 -20.78 8.33 -10.63
CA LYS A 328 -21.49 9.18 -9.67
C LYS A 328 -20.65 9.38 -8.40
N LYS A 329 -20.48 10.64 -8.01
CA LYS A 329 -19.81 11.05 -6.78
C LYS A 329 -20.81 11.21 -5.64
N ILE A 330 -20.62 10.52 -4.53
CA ILE A 330 -21.41 10.68 -3.31
C ILE A 330 -20.46 11.11 -2.18
N ILE A 331 -20.79 12.21 -1.50
CA ILE A 331 -20.00 12.73 -0.39
C ILE A 331 -20.86 12.62 0.87
N LYS A 332 -20.33 11.96 1.90
CA LYS A 332 -20.92 11.92 3.24
C LYS A 332 -20.02 12.71 4.18
N VAL A 333 -20.58 13.62 4.96
CA VAL A 333 -19.81 14.47 5.88
C VAL A 333 -20.33 14.21 7.29
N LYS A 334 -19.45 14.21 8.29
CA LYS A 334 -19.86 14.09 9.69
C LYS A 334 -20.72 15.28 10.08
N GLU A 335 -21.81 15.01 10.79
CA GLU A 335 -22.64 16.05 11.39
C GLU A 335 -22.02 16.56 12.69
N ASN A 336 -22.33 17.81 13.05
CA ASN A 336 -21.96 18.40 14.34
C ASN A 336 -20.46 18.34 14.68
N VAL A 337 -19.59 18.53 13.68
CA VAL A 337 -18.13 18.60 13.91
C VAL A 337 -17.82 19.76 14.86
N LYS A 338 -17.12 19.47 15.96
CA LYS A 338 -16.72 20.44 16.99
C LYS A 338 -15.21 20.65 16.96
N ALA A 339 -14.77 21.87 17.23
CA ALA A 339 -13.36 22.14 17.52
C ALA A 339 -12.94 21.51 18.88
N PRO A 340 -11.64 21.21 19.10
CA PRO A 340 -10.54 21.40 18.15
C PRO A 340 -10.50 20.31 17.08
N ILE A 341 -10.19 20.70 15.85
CA ILE A 341 -9.93 19.79 14.73
C ILE A 341 -8.44 19.81 14.43
N ARG A 342 -7.86 18.64 14.22
CA ARG A 342 -6.48 18.49 13.73
C ARG A 342 -6.51 18.20 12.23
N ARG A 343 -5.51 18.72 11.53
CA ARG A 343 -5.22 18.33 10.16
C ARG A 343 -5.09 16.80 10.11
N GLY A 344 -5.77 16.18 9.17
CA GLY A 344 -5.81 14.71 9.05
C GLY A 344 -7.00 14.04 9.73
N ASP A 345 -7.78 14.75 10.56
CA ASP A 345 -8.98 14.18 11.17
C ASP A 345 -9.98 13.75 10.08
N GLU A 346 -10.46 12.50 10.14
CA GLU A 346 -11.48 12.01 9.22
C GLU A 346 -12.85 12.63 9.56
N LEU A 347 -13.34 13.48 8.67
CA LEU A 347 -14.58 14.25 8.84
C LEU A 347 -15.60 13.98 7.74
N GLY A 348 -15.30 13.09 6.80
CA GLY A 348 -16.23 12.67 5.77
C GLY A 348 -15.72 11.46 5.00
N THR A 349 -16.47 11.09 3.98
CA THR A 349 -16.19 9.96 3.12
C THR A 349 -16.63 10.29 1.70
N LEU A 350 -15.75 10.03 0.74
CA LEU A 350 -16.05 10.02 -0.69
C LEU A 350 -16.38 8.60 -1.13
N ILE A 351 -17.48 8.44 -1.83
CA ILE A 351 -17.92 7.19 -2.44
C ILE A 351 -18.08 7.45 -3.94
N LEU A 352 -17.40 6.66 -4.77
CA LEU A 352 -17.63 6.66 -6.23
C LEU A 352 -18.46 5.44 -6.60
N LYS A 353 -19.51 5.64 -7.40
CA LYS A 353 -20.38 4.57 -7.89
C LYS A 353 -20.45 4.58 -9.42
N GLN A 354 -20.54 3.41 -10.02
CA GLN A 354 -20.84 3.22 -11.44
C GLN A 354 -21.92 2.15 -11.55
N ASP A 355 -22.96 2.41 -12.35
CA ASP A 355 -24.10 1.49 -12.52
C ASP A 355 -24.75 1.04 -11.20
N GLY A 356 -24.79 1.95 -10.22
CA GLY A 356 -25.32 1.67 -8.87
C GLY A 356 -24.37 0.89 -7.94
N LYS A 357 -23.30 0.30 -8.47
CA LYS A 357 -22.28 -0.42 -7.70
C LYS A 357 -21.23 0.54 -7.13
N GLU A 358 -20.86 0.34 -5.87
CA GLU A 358 -19.76 1.06 -5.24
C GLU A 358 -18.43 0.61 -5.84
N LEU A 359 -17.71 1.53 -6.49
CA LEU A 359 -16.38 1.29 -7.03
C LEU A 359 -15.31 1.46 -5.97
N LEU A 360 -15.41 2.54 -5.18
CA LEU A 360 -14.49 2.81 -4.09
C LEU A 360 -15.10 3.72 -3.04
N LYS A 361 -14.59 3.58 -1.82
CA LYS A 361 -14.89 4.41 -0.65
C LYS A 361 -13.60 4.86 0.01
N ARG A 362 -13.44 6.16 0.22
CA ARG A 362 -12.23 6.76 0.81
C ARG A 362 -12.57 7.84 1.83
N PRO A 363 -11.82 7.92 2.94
CA PRO A 363 -12.01 8.98 3.93
C PRO A 363 -11.65 10.34 3.35
N LEU A 364 -12.35 11.37 3.81
CA LEU A 364 -12.02 12.77 3.59
C LEU A 364 -11.53 13.36 4.91
N VAL A 365 -10.38 14.01 4.86
CA VAL A 365 -9.68 14.49 6.05
C VAL A 365 -9.61 16.01 6.10
N ALA A 366 -9.56 16.57 7.30
CA ALA A 366 -9.38 18.00 7.49
C ALA A 366 -8.04 18.48 6.90
N LYS A 367 -8.08 19.53 6.06
CA LYS A 367 -6.88 20.10 5.45
C LYS A 367 -5.97 20.82 6.45
N GLU A 368 -6.56 21.42 7.49
CA GLU A 368 -5.86 22.27 8.45
C GLU A 368 -6.40 22.09 9.87
N ASN A 369 -5.64 22.58 10.85
CA ASN A 369 -6.08 22.61 12.25
C ASN A 369 -7.12 23.72 12.44
N VAL A 370 -8.18 23.43 13.20
CA VAL A 370 -9.14 24.43 13.68
C VAL A 370 -9.16 24.42 15.19
N ALA A 371 -8.56 25.43 15.80
CA ALA A 371 -8.62 25.63 17.25
C ALA A 371 -10.02 26.03 17.72
N GLU A 372 -10.30 25.85 19.01
CA GLU A 372 -11.51 26.38 19.64
C GLU A 372 -11.59 27.90 19.51
N ALA A 373 -12.81 28.41 19.34
CA ALA A 373 -13.11 29.83 19.39
C ALA A 373 -12.99 30.32 20.84
N SER A 374 -12.36 31.48 21.03
CA SER A 374 -12.37 32.14 22.33
C SER A 374 -13.77 32.66 22.67
N TRP A 375 -14.04 32.94 23.95
CA TRP A 375 -15.28 33.58 24.37
C TRP A 375 -15.57 34.89 23.60
N TRP A 376 -14.53 35.70 23.36
CA TRP A 376 -14.62 36.93 22.56
C TRP A 376 -15.00 36.67 21.10
N ASP A 377 -14.50 35.59 20.50
CA ASP A 377 -14.86 35.19 19.13
C ASP A 377 -16.33 34.79 19.04
N LEU A 378 -16.84 34.08 20.05
CA LEU A 378 -18.24 33.68 20.14
C LEU A 378 -19.14 34.91 20.37
N PHE A 379 -18.77 35.80 21.28
CA PHE A 379 -19.51 37.03 21.58
C PHE A 379 -19.64 37.94 20.35
N LYS A 380 -18.53 38.19 19.63
CA LYS A 380 -18.55 38.98 18.38
C LYS A 380 -19.45 38.36 17.32
N ARG A 381 -19.45 37.02 17.21
CA ARG A 381 -20.30 36.31 16.23
C ARG A 381 -21.78 36.47 16.55
N THR A 382 -22.15 36.41 17.82
CA THR A 382 -23.54 36.63 18.27
C THR A 382 -23.98 38.06 17.96
N LEU A 383 -23.16 39.08 18.23
CA LEU A 383 -23.47 40.47 17.88
C LEU A 383 -23.61 40.67 16.36
N GLN A 384 -22.73 40.05 15.56
CA GLN A 384 -22.81 40.11 14.09
C GLN A 384 -24.05 39.41 13.51
N SER A 385 -24.61 38.38 14.17
CA SER A 385 -25.86 37.79 13.70
C SER A 385 -27.05 38.72 13.90
N PHE A 386 -27.03 39.57 14.93
CA PHE A 386 -28.11 40.55 15.16
C PHE A 386 -28.10 41.71 14.14
N THR A 387 -26.94 42.07 13.59
CA THR A 387 -26.83 43.17 12.61
C THR A 387 -26.98 42.75 11.15
N LYS A 388 -26.88 41.46 10.83
CA LYS A 388 -27.11 40.92 9.47
C LYS A 388 -28.56 40.47 9.22
N SER A 389 -29.39 40.46 10.25
CA SER A 389 -30.81 40.10 10.17
C SER A 389 -31.73 41.33 10.16
N ALA A 390 -31.18 42.52 9.88
CA ALA A 390 -31.89 43.77 9.69
C ALA A 390 -31.93 44.18 8.22
#